data_AF-A0A840Y6G6-F1
#
_entry.id   AF-A0A840Y6G6-F1
#
_cell.length_a   1.000
_cell.length_b   1.000
_cell.length_c   1.000
_cell.angle_alpha   90.00
_cell.angle_beta   90.00
_cell.angle_gamma   90.00
#
_symmetry.space_group_name_H-M   'P 1'
#
loop_
_entity.id
_entity.type
_entity.pdbx_description
1 polymer ?
#
loop_
_entity_poly.entity_id
_entity_poly.type
_entity_poly.pdbx_seq_one_letter_code
_entity_poly.pdbx_strand_id
1 'polypeptide(L)'
;MPFRKPYPSDVSDEEWALVAPCLTLLPEDAGQREHPLREVFNGLRYLVRYGVAWRAMPNDLPPWHAAYDQAQRWLRAGCFEMLAQNLRAVLCLADRRPEEPSAAVLDSRTLRSTPESGARAAWDGHKRVRGSKLHLAVDTLGHLLALHVTPANADDRSVVLRPRHG
;
A
#
# COMPACT_ATOMS: atom_id res chain seq x y z
N MET A 1 -5.89 26.16 8.37
CA MET A 1 -5.30 24.93 8.93
C MET A 1 -4.14 25.37 9.81
N PRO A 2 -3.99 24.89 11.06
CA PRO A 2 -2.88 25.33 11.89
C PRO A 2 -1.58 24.91 11.19
N PHE A 3 -0.66 25.86 11.06
CA PHE A 3 0.64 25.63 10.43
C PHE A 3 1.48 24.75 11.35
N ARG A 4 1.36 23.42 11.23
CA ARG A 4 2.37 22.53 11.80
C ARG A 4 3.61 22.57 10.93
N LYS A 5 4.77 22.39 11.55
CA LYS A 5 6.02 22.24 10.81
C LYS A 5 5.92 20.95 9.97
N PRO A 6 6.22 20.99 8.65
CA PRO A 6 6.15 19.79 7.85
C PRO A 6 7.21 18.78 8.26
N TYR A 7 6.86 17.50 8.19
CA TYR A 7 7.81 16.40 8.35
C TYR A 7 8.53 16.14 7.03
N PRO A 8 9.76 15.60 7.05
CA PRO A 8 10.41 15.10 5.84
C PRO A 8 9.61 14.02 5.10
N SER A 9 8.67 13.37 5.77
CA SER A 9 7.73 12.40 5.21
C SER A 9 6.45 13.02 4.65
N ASP A 10 6.28 14.34 4.70
CA ASP A 10 5.08 14.99 4.17
C ASP A 10 5.11 15.05 2.65
N VAL A 11 3.94 14.87 2.05
CA VAL A 11 3.77 14.87 0.60
C VAL A 11 3.90 16.29 0.06
N SER A 12 4.68 16.47 -1.00
CA SER A 12 4.79 17.77 -1.69
C SER A 12 3.46 18.13 -2.38
N ASP A 13 3.33 19.38 -2.85
CA ASP A 13 2.13 19.79 -3.59
C ASP A 13 2.01 19.03 -4.92
N GLU A 14 3.13 18.81 -5.60
CA GLU A 14 3.22 18.07 -6.86
C GLU A 14 2.92 16.59 -6.65
N GLU A 15 3.53 15.96 -5.65
CA GLU A 15 3.21 14.59 -5.27
C GLU A 15 1.72 14.47 -4.89
N TRP A 16 1.19 15.44 -4.15
CA TRP A 16 -0.21 15.44 -3.74
C TRP A 16 -1.15 15.54 -4.94
N ALA A 17 -0.83 16.33 -5.95
CA ALA A 17 -1.64 16.44 -7.17
C ALA A 17 -1.76 15.09 -7.91
N LEU A 18 -0.72 14.25 -7.87
CA LEU A 18 -0.74 12.90 -8.44
C LEU A 18 -1.51 11.90 -7.58
N VAL A 19 -1.38 12.01 -6.25
CA VAL A 19 -1.97 11.06 -5.30
C VAL A 19 -3.44 11.34 -5.01
N ALA A 20 -3.82 12.61 -4.93
CA ALA A 20 -5.16 13.04 -4.51
C ALA A 20 -6.29 12.38 -5.30
N PRO A 21 -6.26 12.32 -6.65
CA PRO A 21 -7.32 11.68 -7.44
C PRO A 21 -7.57 10.22 -7.02
N CYS A 22 -6.51 9.49 -6.68
CA CYS A 22 -6.63 8.10 -6.24
C CYS A 22 -7.26 7.96 -4.87
N LEU A 23 -6.94 8.88 -3.95
CA LEU A 23 -7.37 8.84 -2.55
C LEU A 23 -8.74 9.49 -2.32
N THR A 24 -9.26 10.22 -3.31
CA THR A 24 -10.56 10.89 -3.25
C THR A 24 -11.74 10.04 -3.69
N LEU A 25 -11.53 8.79 -4.15
CA LEU A 25 -12.58 7.85 -4.57
C LEU A 25 -13.39 7.28 -3.39
N LEU A 26 -14.05 8.15 -2.62
CA LEU A 26 -15.05 7.75 -1.64
C LEU A 26 -16.43 8.24 -2.10
N PRO A 27 -17.48 7.42 -1.95
CA PRO A 27 -18.84 7.80 -2.30
C PRO A 27 -19.34 9.00 -1.45
N GLU A 28 -20.29 9.75 -2.00
CA GLU A 28 -20.82 11.02 -1.47
C GLU A 28 -21.44 10.90 -0.06
N ASP A 29 -21.74 9.67 0.38
CA ASP A 29 -22.33 9.29 1.66
C ASP A 29 -21.30 9.04 2.78
N ALA A 30 -20.00 9.10 2.47
CA ALA A 30 -18.94 9.05 3.47
C ALA A 30 -18.99 10.33 4.34
N GLY A 31 -19.47 10.18 5.58
CA GLY A 31 -19.69 11.28 6.53
C GLY A 31 -18.55 12.30 6.64
N GLN A 32 -18.89 13.49 7.17
CA GLN A 32 -17.99 14.65 7.31
C GLN A 32 -16.58 14.23 7.73
N ARG A 33 -15.60 14.49 6.85
CA ARG A 33 -14.19 14.27 7.15
C ARG A 33 -13.75 15.32 8.16
N GLU A 34 -13.54 14.91 9.41
CA GLU A 34 -13.01 15.79 10.47
C GLU A 34 -11.57 16.27 10.17
N HIS A 35 -10.82 15.50 9.36
CA HIS A 35 -9.44 15.79 9.01
C HIS A 35 -9.22 15.88 7.49
N PRO A 36 -8.37 16.80 7.00
CA PRO A 36 -7.99 16.85 5.58
C PRO A 36 -7.34 15.54 5.13
N LEU A 37 -7.73 15.02 3.97
CA LEU A 37 -7.16 13.77 3.43
C LEU A 37 -5.64 13.83 3.27
N ARG A 38 -5.10 15.00 2.91
CA ARG A 38 -3.65 15.20 2.79
C ARG A 38 -2.94 14.98 4.11
N GLU A 39 -3.50 15.47 5.21
CA GLU A 39 -2.93 15.30 6.55
C GLU A 39 -3.05 13.85 7.03
N VAL A 40 -4.15 13.19 6.69
CA VAL A 40 -4.30 11.75 6.96
C VAL A 40 -3.27 10.93 6.18
N PHE A 41 -3.04 11.28 4.92
CA PHE A 41 -2.01 10.66 4.09
C PHE A 41 -0.60 10.93 4.60
N ASN A 42 -0.31 12.16 5.07
CA ASN A 42 0.93 12.51 5.74
C ASN A 42 1.16 11.67 7.00
N GLY A 43 0.12 11.44 7.81
CA GLY A 43 0.18 10.53 8.96
C GLY A 43 0.55 9.10 8.56
N LEU A 44 -0.05 8.59 7.48
CA LEU A 44 0.30 7.27 6.94
C LEU A 44 1.74 7.23 6.41
N ARG A 45 2.20 8.24 5.66
CA ARG A 45 3.59 8.34 5.18
C ARG A 45 4.58 8.40 6.34
N TYR A 46 4.26 9.13 7.41
CA TYR A 46 5.08 9.19 8.62
C TYR A 46 5.25 7.80 9.23
N LEU A 47 4.15 7.07 9.43
CA LEU A 47 4.18 5.70 9.95
C LEU A 47 5.03 4.76 9.08
N VAL A 48 4.85 4.80 7.76
CA VAL A 48 5.60 3.97 6.81
C VAL A 48 7.09 4.34 6.78
N ARG A 49 7.41 5.64 6.83
CA ARG A 49 8.79 6.14 6.76
C ARG A 49 9.59 5.80 8.01
N TYR A 50 8.98 5.95 9.19
CA TYR A 50 9.68 5.85 10.47
C TYR A 50 9.42 4.53 11.22
N GLY A 51 8.46 3.72 10.76
CA GLY A 51 8.17 2.40 11.35
C GLY A 51 7.63 2.47 12.78
N VAL A 52 7.01 3.58 13.18
CA VAL A 52 6.48 3.76 14.54
C VAL A 52 5.19 2.97 14.74
N ALA A 53 4.90 2.60 15.99
CA ALA A 53 3.60 2.02 16.32
C ALA A 53 2.48 3.05 16.11
N TRP A 54 1.30 2.61 15.66
CA TRP A 54 0.14 3.50 15.44
C TRP A 54 -0.14 4.44 16.61
N ARG A 55 -0.15 3.91 17.85
CA ARG A 55 -0.41 4.70 19.06
C ARG A 55 0.71 5.68 19.43
N ALA A 56 1.87 5.57 18.81
CA ALA A 56 3.02 6.45 18.98
C ALA A 56 3.12 7.51 17.87
N MET A 57 2.08 7.65 17.03
CA MET A 57 2.04 8.69 16.01
C MET A 57 2.04 10.10 16.66
N PRO A 58 2.70 11.10 16.05
CA PRO A 58 2.71 12.46 16.58
C PRO A 58 1.31 13.04 16.76
N ASN A 59 1.12 13.83 17.83
CA ASN A 59 -0.17 14.42 18.19
C ASN A 59 -0.56 15.64 17.35
N ASP A 60 0.36 16.19 16.55
CA ASP A 60 0.12 17.29 15.61
C ASP A 60 -0.34 16.81 14.23
N LEU A 61 -0.29 15.49 13.97
CA LEU A 61 -0.97 14.84 12.85
C LEU A 61 -2.39 14.41 13.27
N PRO A 62 -3.29 14.09 12.32
CA PRO A 62 -4.61 13.54 12.64
C PRO A 62 -4.47 12.34 13.59
N PRO A 63 -5.39 12.10 14.54
CA PRO A 63 -5.27 10.99 15.49
C PRO A 63 -5.07 9.64 14.80
N TRP A 64 -4.30 8.75 15.44
CA TRP A 64 -3.90 7.46 14.84
C TRP A 64 -5.08 6.61 14.36
N HIS A 65 -6.23 6.66 15.03
CA HIS A 65 -7.42 5.90 14.66
C HIS A 65 -8.06 6.44 13.38
N ALA A 66 -8.11 7.75 13.20
CA ALA A 66 -8.59 8.38 11.97
C ALA A 66 -7.68 8.03 10.78
N ALA A 67 -6.36 8.06 10.99
CA ALA A 67 -5.40 7.66 9.97
C ALA A 67 -5.49 6.17 9.64
N TYR A 68 -5.65 5.31 10.65
CA TYR A 68 -5.81 3.89 10.47
C TYR A 68 -7.10 3.55 9.70
N ASP A 69 -8.24 4.07 10.11
CA ASP A 69 -9.54 3.79 9.50
C ASP A 69 -9.57 4.23 8.03
N GLN A 70 -9.03 5.42 7.74
CA GLN A 70 -8.95 5.93 6.39
C GLN A 70 -7.97 5.12 5.52
N ALA A 71 -6.82 4.71 6.07
CA ALA A 71 -5.87 3.83 5.36
C ALA A 71 -6.52 2.48 5.03
N GLN A 72 -7.32 1.91 5.94
CA GLN A 72 -8.08 0.68 5.68
C GLN A 72 -9.14 0.87 4.59
N ARG A 73 -9.80 2.04 4.54
CA ARG A 73 -10.74 2.37 3.45
C ARG A 73 -10.03 2.45 2.10
N TRP A 74 -8.90 3.13 2.02
CA TRP A 74 -8.10 3.23 0.79
C TRP A 74 -7.57 1.86 0.32
N LEU A 75 -7.10 1.03 1.25
CA LEU A 75 -6.67 -0.34 0.93
C LEU A 75 -7.83 -1.17 0.37
N ARG A 76 -9.02 -1.10 0.98
CA ARG A 76 -10.20 -1.83 0.49
C ARG A 76 -10.70 -1.32 -0.87
N ALA A 77 -10.54 -0.03 -1.15
CA ALA A 77 -10.91 0.58 -2.41
C ALA A 77 -9.86 0.40 -3.53
N GLY A 78 -8.73 -0.28 -3.26
CA GLY A 78 -7.67 -0.50 -4.25
C GLY A 78 -6.90 0.77 -4.64
N CYS A 79 -6.95 1.82 -3.81
CA CYS A 79 -6.35 3.11 -4.13
C CYS A 79 -4.83 3.03 -4.34
N PHE A 80 -4.13 2.15 -3.61
CA PHE A 80 -2.68 2.01 -3.70
C PHE A 80 -2.25 1.23 -4.95
N GLU A 81 -3.04 0.25 -5.36
CA GLU A 81 -2.86 -0.48 -6.62
C GLU A 81 -3.02 0.48 -7.81
N MET A 82 -4.07 1.31 -7.80
CA MET A 82 -4.27 2.33 -8.83
C MET A 82 -3.14 3.37 -8.82
N LEU A 83 -2.68 3.82 -7.65
CA LEU A 83 -1.55 4.74 -7.53
C LEU A 83 -0.25 4.13 -8.08
N ALA A 84 0.03 2.86 -7.79
CA ALA A 84 1.19 2.17 -8.33
C ALA A 84 1.12 2.01 -9.86
N GLN A 85 -0.07 1.72 -10.40
CA GLN A 85 -0.31 1.65 -11.85
C GLN A 85 -0.10 3.01 -12.53
N ASN A 86 -0.70 4.07 -11.99
CA ASN A 86 -0.55 5.43 -12.52
C ASN A 86 0.91 5.88 -12.50
N LEU A 87 1.63 5.64 -11.38
CA LEU A 87 3.05 5.97 -11.28
C LEU A 87 3.88 5.19 -12.30
N ARG A 88 3.61 3.90 -12.47
CA ARG A 88 4.27 3.09 -13.50
C ARG A 88 4.03 3.65 -14.90
N ALA A 89 2.79 3.99 -15.24
CA ALA A 89 2.46 4.56 -16.55
C ALA A 89 3.24 5.86 -16.82
N VAL A 90 3.33 6.76 -15.83
CA VAL A 90 4.13 7.98 -15.94
C VAL A 90 5.62 7.67 -16.14
N LEU A 91 6.18 6.73 -15.39
CA LEU A 91 7.59 6.35 -15.51
C LEU A 91 7.89 5.68 -16.86
N CYS A 92 7.02 4.80 -17.35
CA CYS A 92 7.16 4.19 -18.68
C CYS A 92 7.14 5.23 -19.80
N LEU A 93 6.21 6.20 -19.73
CA LEU A 93 6.14 7.29 -20.72
C LEU A 93 7.38 8.18 -20.69
N ALA A 94 7.90 8.50 -19.49
CA ALA A 94 9.14 9.25 -19.34
C ALA A 94 10.34 8.52 -19.97
N ASP A 95 10.39 7.19 -19.85
CA ASP A 95 11.40 6.32 -20.46
C ASP A 95 11.12 5.94 -21.93
N ARG A 96 10.06 6.49 -22.55
CA ARG A 96 9.62 6.19 -23.93
C ARG A 96 9.37 4.71 -24.19
N ARG A 97 8.83 4.02 -23.18
CA ARG A 97 8.45 2.60 -23.24
C ARG A 97 6.94 2.44 -23.38
N PRO A 98 6.47 1.31 -23.95
CA PRO A 98 5.06 0.96 -23.90
C PRO A 98 4.61 0.80 -22.44
N GLU A 99 3.35 1.14 -22.18
CA GLU A 99 2.75 1.07 -20.84
C GLU A 99 2.64 -0.36 -20.31
N GLU A 100 2.42 -1.31 -21.22
CA GLU A 100 2.43 -2.74 -20.90
C GLU A 100 3.87 -3.29 -20.92
N PRO A 101 4.35 -3.90 -19.83
CA PRO A 101 5.68 -4.47 -19.77
C PRO A 101 5.76 -5.74 -20.62
N SER A 102 6.85 -5.90 -21.36
CA SER A 102 7.08 -7.10 -22.18
C SER A 102 7.46 -8.35 -21.36
N ALA A 103 7.85 -8.18 -20.10
CA ALA A 103 8.22 -9.25 -19.19
C ALA A 103 7.97 -8.84 -17.73
N ALA A 104 7.70 -9.84 -16.88
CA ALA A 104 7.51 -9.68 -15.45
C ALA A 104 8.44 -10.61 -14.66
N VAL A 105 9.04 -10.10 -13.59
CA VAL A 105 9.79 -10.89 -12.61
C VAL A 105 8.88 -11.15 -11.40
N LEU A 106 8.76 -12.42 -11.01
CA LEU A 106 7.93 -12.88 -9.91
C LEU A 106 8.80 -13.41 -8.79
N ASP A 107 8.61 -12.90 -7.57
CA ASP A 107 9.28 -13.41 -6.38
C ASP A 107 8.31 -13.45 -5.18
N SER A 108 8.61 -14.33 -4.22
CA SER A 108 7.81 -14.48 -3.01
C SER A 108 8.65 -14.41 -1.74
N ARG A 109 8.16 -13.68 -0.73
CA ARG A 109 8.79 -13.56 0.58
C ARG A 109 7.84 -13.95 1.70
N THR A 110 8.28 -14.87 2.55
CA THR A 110 7.57 -15.21 3.80
C THR A 110 7.89 -14.16 4.87
N LEU A 111 6.86 -13.53 5.41
CA LEU A 111 6.94 -12.62 6.56
C LEU A 111 6.43 -13.33 7.81
N ARG A 112 7.19 -13.24 8.90
CA ARG A 112 6.78 -13.78 10.20
C ARG A 112 5.55 -13.03 10.70
N SER A 113 4.51 -13.78 11.04
CA SER A 113 3.29 -13.21 11.60
C SER A 113 3.46 -12.88 13.08
N THR A 114 2.86 -11.79 13.53
CA THR A 114 2.60 -11.56 14.96
C THR A 114 1.36 -12.35 15.40
N PRO A 115 1.14 -12.58 16.72
CA PRO A 115 -0.03 -13.30 17.22
C PRO A 115 -1.38 -12.78 16.70
N GLU A 116 -1.46 -11.48 16.39
CA GLU A 116 -2.65 -10.76 15.92
C GLU A 116 -2.95 -11.02 14.43
N SER A 117 -2.09 -11.75 13.72
CA SER A 117 -2.25 -12.01 12.29
C SER A 117 -3.40 -12.98 11.97
N GLY A 118 -3.91 -13.71 12.97
CA GLY A 118 -5.10 -14.55 12.88
C GLY A 118 -5.01 -15.60 11.76
N ALA A 119 -6.11 -15.77 11.01
CA ALA A 119 -6.23 -16.74 9.92
C ALA A 119 -5.34 -16.44 8.68
N ARG A 120 -4.74 -15.24 8.60
CA ARG A 120 -3.79 -14.89 7.52
C ARG A 120 -2.43 -15.54 7.68
N ALA A 121 -2.17 -16.15 8.84
CA ALA A 121 -0.89 -16.76 9.18
C ALA A 121 -0.98 -18.29 9.19
N ALA A 122 -0.21 -18.93 8.33
CA ALA A 122 -0.04 -20.38 8.30
C ALA A 122 1.41 -20.77 8.60
N TRP A 123 1.63 -22.04 8.94
CA TRP A 123 2.96 -22.57 9.21
C TRP A 123 3.68 -22.88 7.89
N ASP A 124 4.81 -22.21 7.65
CA ASP A 124 5.75 -22.54 6.58
C ASP A 124 6.70 -23.62 7.10
N GLY A 125 6.52 -24.87 6.64
CA GLY A 125 7.34 -26.01 7.06
C GLY A 125 8.80 -25.92 6.59
N HIS A 126 9.05 -25.27 5.45
CA HIS A 126 10.39 -25.12 4.90
C HIS A 126 11.21 -24.10 5.69
N LYS A 127 10.60 -22.96 6.02
CA LYS A 127 11.25 -21.89 6.80
C LYS A 127 11.07 -22.06 8.32
N ARG A 128 10.21 -22.98 8.76
CA ARG A 128 9.84 -23.23 10.16
C ARG A 128 9.32 -21.97 10.86
N VAL A 129 8.49 -21.20 10.16
CA VAL A 129 7.93 -19.92 10.63
C VAL A 129 6.43 -19.87 10.40
N ARG A 130 5.67 -19.39 11.39
CA ARG A 130 4.27 -18.99 11.18
C ARG A 130 4.24 -17.61 10.55
N GLY A 131 3.53 -17.45 9.44
CA GLY A 131 3.62 -16.23 8.65
C GLY A 131 2.62 -16.12 7.52
N SER A 132 2.75 -15.03 6.78
CA SER A 132 2.10 -14.79 5.50
C SER A 132 3.17 -14.74 4.41
N LYS A 133 2.85 -15.20 3.21
CA LYS A 133 3.70 -15.06 2.02
C LYS A 133 3.21 -13.87 1.22
N LEU A 134 4.16 -13.01 0.85
CA LEU A 134 3.96 -11.87 -0.02
C LEU A 134 4.53 -12.21 -1.39
N HIS A 135 3.67 -12.26 -2.40
CA HIS A 135 4.02 -12.49 -3.80
C HIS A 135 4.05 -11.14 -4.51
N LEU A 136 5.16 -10.83 -5.17
CA LEU A 136 5.38 -9.59 -5.88
C LEU A 136 5.63 -9.89 -7.36
N ALA A 137 4.97 -9.15 -8.23
CA ALA A 137 5.28 -9.07 -9.65
C ALA A 137 5.81 -7.68 -9.97
N VAL A 138 6.96 -7.58 -10.61
CA VAL A 138 7.55 -6.32 -11.07
C VAL A 138 7.93 -6.40 -12.54
N ASP A 139 7.98 -5.25 -13.23
CA ASP A 139 8.58 -5.17 -14.56
C ASP A 139 10.11 -5.28 -14.50
N THR A 140 10.76 -5.22 -15.66
CA THR A 140 12.23 -5.30 -15.77
C THR A 140 12.97 -4.08 -15.19
N LEU A 141 12.26 -3.01 -14.85
CA LEU A 141 12.78 -1.82 -14.18
C LEU A 141 12.50 -1.83 -12.66
N GLY A 142 11.75 -2.82 -12.18
CA GLY A 142 11.38 -2.96 -10.77
C GLY A 142 10.08 -2.25 -10.40
N HIS A 143 9.29 -1.74 -11.36
CA HIS A 143 8.00 -1.14 -11.07
C HIS A 143 6.95 -2.20 -10.72
N LEU A 144 6.13 -1.92 -9.71
CA LEU A 144 5.12 -2.84 -9.23
C LEU A 144 4.03 -3.13 -10.29
N LEU A 145 3.80 -4.41 -10.58
CA LEU A 145 2.72 -4.89 -11.43
C LEU A 145 1.58 -5.46 -10.58
N ALA A 146 1.91 -6.28 -9.60
CA ALA A 146 0.95 -6.87 -8.69
C ALA A 146 1.59 -7.22 -7.34
N LEU A 147 0.77 -7.16 -6.30
CA LEU A 147 1.07 -7.65 -4.97
C LEU A 147 -0.07 -8.58 -4.55
N HIS A 148 0.27 -9.76 -4.01
CA HIS A 148 -0.72 -10.67 -3.45
C HIS A 148 -0.19 -11.29 -2.16
N VAL A 149 -1.02 -11.34 -1.12
CA VAL A 149 -0.63 -11.92 0.18
C VAL A 149 -1.45 -13.18 0.43
N THR A 150 -0.76 -14.29 0.64
CA THR A 150 -1.36 -15.58 0.98
C THR A 150 -0.90 -16.05 2.37
N PRO A 151 -1.57 -17.04 2.97
CA PRO A 151 -1.00 -17.78 4.08
C PRO A 151 0.35 -18.40 3.68
N ALA A 152 1.29 -18.55 4.61
CA ALA A 152 2.65 -18.95 4.27
C ALA A 152 2.82 -20.40 3.80
N ASN A 153 1.81 -21.26 3.93
CA ASN A 153 1.81 -22.61 3.39
C ASN A 153 1.31 -22.69 1.94
N ALA A 154 0.91 -21.57 1.33
CA ALA A 154 0.49 -21.55 -0.07
C ALA A 154 1.68 -21.83 -1.00
N ASP A 155 1.46 -22.65 -2.02
CA ASP A 155 2.44 -22.92 -3.08
C ASP A 155 2.45 -21.77 -4.09
N ASP A 156 3.64 -21.31 -4.45
CA ASP A 156 3.83 -20.14 -5.31
C ASP A 156 3.22 -20.40 -6.70
N ARG A 157 3.29 -21.65 -7.20
CA ARG A 157 2.67 -22.07 -8.47
C ARG A 157 1.14 -21.92 -8.48
N SER A 158 0.48 -22.09 -7.34
CA SER A 158 -0.98 -21.97 -7.22
C SER A 158 -1.47 -20.52 -7.29
N VAL A 159 -0.57 -19.55 -7.05
CA VAL A 159 -0.88 -18.12 -7.04
C VAL A 159 -0.71 -17.49 -8.44
N VAL A 160 0.22 -18.00 -9.24
CA VAL A 160 0.47 -17.55 -10.62
C VAL A 160 -0.74 -17.75 -11.55
N LEU A 161 -1.60 -18.73 -11.27
CA LEU A 161 -2.71 -19.13 -12.15
C LEU A 161 -4.08 -18.57 -11.75
N ARG A 162 -4.18 -17.66 -10.77
CA ARG A 162 -5.46 -17.03 -10.43
C ARG A 162 -5.64 -15.72 -11.23
N PRO A 163 -6.45 -15.71 -12.30
CA PRO A 163 -6.90 -14.45 -12.87
C PRO A 163 -7.71 -13.69 -11.81
N ARG A 164 -7.47 -12.38 -11.70
CA ARG A 164 -8.31 -11.49 -10.90
C ARG A 164 -9.70 -11.47 -11.54
N HIS A 165 -10.65 -12.21 -10.96
CA HIS A 165 -12.05 -11.98 -11.27
C HIS A 165 -12.52 -10.74 -10.50
N GLY A 166 -12.99 -9.75 -11.26
CA GLY A 166 -14.05 -8.77 -10.93
C GLY A 166 -13.90 -7.98 -9.65
#